data_AF-A0A1B6G086-F1
#
_entry.id   AF-A0A1B6G086-F1
#
_cell.length_a   1.000
_cell.length_b   1.000
_cell.length_c   1.000
_cell.angle_alpha   90.00
_cell.angle_beta   90.00
_cell.angle_gamma   90.00
#
_symmetry.space_group_name_H-M   'P 1'
#
loop_
_entity.id
_entity.type
_entity.pdbx_description
1 polymer ?
#
loop_
_entity_poly.entity_id
_entity_poly.type
_entity_poly.pdbx_seq_one_letter_code
_entity_poly.pdbx_strand_id
1 'polypeptide(L)'
;EDLALDLEYDPLPFGHEMPLDWQGVPGGVQPDVPSDRLARKRHQLENLTKAIIKIGVSLHACGVASDLVIHSCLQRNATFVVCPCCYGSLQNNHMVSYPQSSEMSLLSLHHYLVLGHCADQTHKQHYDKSAQGERCMAIVDYDRCLLAQERGYSTSLAKLIPQTCSPKNNLIVGIPSNFV
;
A
#
# COMPACT_ATOMS: atom_id res chain seq x y z
N GLU A 1 -11.23 16.64 39.28
CA GLU A 1 -10.41 16.89 38.09
C GLU A 1 -11.34 16.97 36.91
N ASP A 2 -11.60 18.17 36.42
CA ASP A 2 -12.38 18.38 35.21
C ASP A 2 -11.49 18.08 34.01
N LEU A 3 -11.84 17.08 33.21
CA LEU A 3 -11.23 16.86 31.91
C LEU A 3 -11.64 18.00 30.98
N ALA A 4 -10.80 19.04 30.88
CA ALA A 4 -10.87 20.00 29.79
C ALA A 4 -10.46 19.29 28.49
N LEU A 5 -11.45 18.75 27.77
CA LEU A 5 -11.27 18.29 26.41
C LEU A 5 -11.46 19.51 25.50
N ASP A 6 -10.36 20.04 24.97
CA ASP A 6 -10.42 21.02 23.87
C ASP A 6 -10.95 20.30 22.62
N LEU A 7 -12.22 20.54 22.33
CA LEU A 7 -12.94 20.00 21.19
C LEU A 7 -12.86 21.00 20.02
N GLU A 8 -11.73 21.04 19.33
CA GLU A 8 -11.59 21.78 18.08
C GLU A 8 -11.83 20.83 16.88
N TYR A 9 -12.62 21.28 15.91
CA TYR A 9 -12.79 20.56 14.65
C TYR A 9 -11.65 20.88 13.70
N ASP A 10 -11.17 19.87 12.97
CA ASP A 10 -10.31 20.11 11.81
C ASP A 10 -11.03 21.02 10.80
N PRO A 11 -10.33 22.00 10.20
CA PRO A 11 -10.96 22.96 9.29
C PRO A 11 -11.46 22.30 8.00
N LEU A 12 -10.91 21.15 7.62
CA LEU A 12 -11.21 20.42 6.40
C LEU A 12 -11.26 18.91 6.70
N PRO A 13 -12.12 18.15 6.00
CA PRO A 13 -12.18 16.70 6.16
C PRO A 13 -10.94 16.02 5.58
N PHE A 14 -10.59 14.86 6.13
CA PHE A 14 -9.46 14.07 5.65
C PHE A 14 -9.57 13.75 4.15
N GLY A 15 -8.51 14.04 3.40
CA GLY A 15 -8.44 13.84 1.95
C GLY A 15 -9.14 14.90 1.11
N HIS A 16 -9.56 16.05 1.68
CA HIS A 16 -10.26 17.10 0.93
C HIS A 16 -9.55 17.53 -0.36
N GLU A 17 -8.23 17.43 -0.40
CA GLU A 17 -7.34 17.80 -1.49
C GLU A 17 -7.37 16.82 -2.66
N MET A 18 -7.90 15.60 -2.45
CA MET A 18 -8.03 14.60 -3.50
C MET A 18 -9.07 15.03 -4.54
N PRO A 19 -8.75 14.98 -5.84
CA PRO A 19 -9.74 15.24 -6.88
C PRO A 19 -10.72 14.05 -7.00
N LEU A 20 -12.01 14.34 -7.20
CA LEU A 20 -13.02 13.34 -7.56
C LEU A 20 -13.79 13.81 -8.80
N ASP A 21 -13.63 13.10 -9.91
CA ASP A 21 -14.35 13.40 -11.15
C ASP A 21 -15.70 12.68 -11.19
N TRP A 22 -16.78 13.42 -10.94
CA TRP A 22 -18.15 12.91 -11.02
C TRP A 22 -18.59 12.53 -12.45
N GLN A 23 -17.93 13.04 -13.50
CA GLN A 23 -18.28 12.73 -14.89
C GLN A 23 -17.75 11.36 -15.31
N GLY A 24 -16.57 10.97 -14.81
CA GLY A 24 -15.97 9.65 -15.01
C GLY A 24 -16.59 8.53 -14.17
N VAL A 25 -17.45 8.85 -13.20
CA VAL A 25 -18.13 7.83 -12.37
C VAL A 25 -19.20 7.10 -13.19
N PRO A 26 -19.19 5.75 -13.22
CA PRO A 26 -20.21 4.98 -13.92
C PRO A 26 -21.63 5.36 -13.46
N GLY A 27 -22.57 5.46 -14.40
CA GLY A 27 -23.93 5.94 -14.11
C GLY A 27 -24.64 5.19 -12.99
N GLY A 28 -24.36 3.89 -12.80
CA GLY A 28 -24.95 3.07 -11.72
C GLY A 28 -24.46 3.38 -10.30
N VAL A 29 -23.43 4.24 -10.15
CA VAL A 29 -22.92 4.69 -8.84
C VAL A 29 -23.58 6.00 -8.41
N GLN A 30 -24.29 6.69 -9.32
CA GLN A 30 -24.96 7.93 -8.97
C GLN A 30 -26.12 7.67 -7.99
N PRO A 31 -26.28 8.50 -6.95
CA PRO A 31 -27.36 8.31 -5.98
C PRO A 31 -28.74 8.45 -6.62
N ASP A 32 -29.57 7.42 -6.46
CA ASP A 32 -30.99 7.50 -6.79
C ASP A 32 -31.77 8.18 -5.66
N VAL A 33 -31.75 9.52 -5.68
CA VAL A 33 -32.46 10.37 -4.72
C VAL A 33 -33.15 11.53 -5.44
N PRO A 34 -34.22 12.11 -4.87
CA PRO A 34 -34.86 13.31 -5.42
C PRO A 34 -33.84 14.41 -5.72
N SER A 35 -34.08 15.17 -6.80
CA SER A 35 -33.18 16.23 -7.31
C SER A 35 -32.71 17.18 -6.22
N ASP A 36 -33.62 17.58 -5.32
CA ASP A 36 -33.36 18.53 -4.24
C ASP A 36 -32.40 18.00 -3.17
N ARG A 37 -32.16 16.68 -3.16
CA ARG A 37 -31.22 15.98 -2.28
C ARG A 37 -29.97 15.50 -2.98
N LEU A 38 -29.96 15.45 -4.32
CA LEU A 38 -28.88 14.87 -5.11
C LEU A 38 -27.54 15.56 -4.84
N ALA A 39 -27.50 16.89 -4.83
CA ALA A 39 -26.27 17.64 -4.58
C ALA A 39 -25.67 17.33 -3.20
N ARG A 40 -26.50 17.36 -2.15
CA ARG A 40 -26.05 17.04 -0.78
C ARG A 40 -25.56 15.60 -0.67
N LYS A 41 -26.24 14.66 -1.32
CA LYS A 41 -25.85 13.24 -1.31
C LYS A 41 -24.52 13.03 -2.04
N ARG A 42 -24.29 13.72 -3.16
CA ARG A 42 -22.99 13.73 -3.85
C ARG A 42 -21.88 14.29 -2.95
N HIS A 43 -22.08 15.43 -2.28
CA HIS A 43 -21.07 15.96 -1.35
C HIS A 43 -20.74 14.97 -0.22
N GLN A 44 -21.74 14.27 0.34
CA GLN A 44 -21.48 13.25 1.36
C GLN A 44 -20.59 12.11 0.83
N LEU A 45 -20.92 11.59 -0.36
CA LEU A 45 -20.13 10.54 -1.01
C LEU A 45 -18.74 11.03 -1.41
N GLU A 46 -18.62 12.28 -1.85
CA GLU A 46 -17.34 12.89 -2.21
C GLU A 46 -16.38 12.91 -1.03
N ASN A 47 -16.82 13.46 0.10
CA ASN A 47 -16.01 13.55 1.32
C ASN A 47 -15.56 12.17 1.79
N LEU A 48 -16.45 11.17 1.76
CA LEU A 48 -16.10 9.81 2.15
C LEU A 48 -15.15 9.12 1.16
N THR A 49 -15.38 9.29 -0.14
CA THR A 49 -14.57 8.67 -1.19
C THR A 49 -13.16 9.24 -1.19
N LYS A 50 -13.01 10.55 -1.03
CA LYS A 50 -11.72 11.22 -0.94
C LYS A 50 -10.87 10.70 0.23
N ALA A 51 -11.48 10.52 1.39
CA ALA A 51 -10.83 9.90 2.55
C ALA A 51 -10.32 8.48 2.23
N ILE A 52 -11.13 7.67 1.52
CA ILE A 52 -10.73 6.31 1.14
C ILE A 52 -9.56 6.32 0.14
N ILE A 53 -9.52 7.27 -0.81
CA ILE A 53 -8.43 7.38 -1.78
C ILE A 53 -7.06 7.64 -1.11
N LYS A 54 -7.05 8.25 0.08
CA LYS A 54 -5.85 8.49 0.88
C LYS A 54 -5.32 7.25 1.61
N ILE A 55 -5.98 6.11 1.49
CA ILE A 55 -5.60 4.86 2.14
C ILE A 55 -5.66 3.70 1.13
N GLY A 56 -4.49 3.21 0.71
CA GLY A 56 -4.39 1.98 -0.07
C GLY A 56 -4.21 0.77 0.84
N VAL A 57 -5.05 -0.25 0.67
CA VAL A 57 -4.88 -1.53 1.36
C VAL A 57 -4.79 -2.66 0.35
N SER A 58 -3.95 -3.65 0.60
CA SER A 58 -3.94 -4.87 -0.20
C SER A 58 -3.55 -6.10 0.60
N LEU A 59 -4.26 -7.19 0.30
CA LEU A 59 -4.00 -8.52 0.82
C LEU A 59 -4.05 -9.48 -0.37
N HIS A 60 -3.01 -10.30 -0.53
CA HIS A 60 -2.86 -11.19 -1.68
C HIS A 60 -2.73 -10.48 -3.05
N ALA A 61 -2.20 -9.26 -3.09
CA ALA A 61 -1.83 -8.62 -4.34
C ALA A 61 -0.54 -9.27 -4.91
N CYS A 62 -0.71 -10.36 -5.67
CA CYS A 62 0.39 -11.22 -6.13
C CYS A 62 1.42 -10.51 -7.02
N GLY A 63 2.70 -10.80 -6.78
CA GLY A 63 3.82 -10.33 -7.60
C GLY A 63 3.82 -8.81 -7.71
N VAL A 64 3.86 -8.32 -8.96
CA VAL A 64 3.94 -6.88 -9.28
C VAL A 64 2.70 -6.10 -8.83
N ALA A 65 1.57 -6.76 -8.54
CA ALA A 65 0.36 -6.06 -8.09
C ALA A 65 0.58 -5.33 -6.76
N SER A 66 1.36 -5.90 -5.83
CA SER A 66 1.74 -5.22 -4.59
C SER A 66 2.49 -3.92 -4.86
N ASP A 67 3.42 -3.95 -5.81
CA ASP A 67 4.22 -2.80 -6.21
C ASP A 67 3.35 -1.73 -6.88
N LEU A 68 2.39 -2.12 -7.73
CA LEU A 68 1.45 -1.18 -8.36
C LEU A 68 0.54 -0.48 -7.33
N VAL A 69 0.14 -1.17 -6.26
CA VAL A 69 -0.59 -0.55 -5.14
C VAL A 69 0.30 0.49 -4.46
N ILE A 70 1.53 0.13 -4.10
CA ILE A 70 2.50 1.05 -3.48
C ILE A 70 2.72 2.26 -4.39
N HIS A 71 3.03 2.07 -5.67
CA HIS A 71 3.22 3.17 -6.63
C HIS A 71 1.98 4.06 -6.76
N SER A 72 0.78 3.49 -6.79
CA SER A 72 -0.47 4.28 -6.82
C SER A 72 -0.64 5.15 -5.58
N CYS A 73 -0.24 4.64 -4.41
CA CYS A 73 -0.26 5.38 -3.16
C CYS A 73 0.81 6.48 -3.14
N LEU A 74 2.05 6.16 -3.54
CA LEU A 74 3.14 7.11 -3.66
C LEU A 74 2.78 8.30 -4.57
N GLN A 75 2.17 8.02 -5.72
CA GLN A 75 1.71 9.05 -6.68
C GLN A 75 0.65 10.00 -6.11
N ARG A 76 -0.17 9.53 -5.15
CA ARG A 76 -1.28 10.28 -4.57
C ARG A 76 -0.98 10.84 -3.19
N ASN A 77 0.24 10.67 -2.70
CA ASN A 77 0.61 11.00 -1.33
C ASN A 77 -0.35 10.35 -0.31
N ALA A 78 -0.66 9.05 -0.50
CA ALA A 78 -1.61 8.27 0.26
C ALA A 78 -0.90 7.25 1.15
N THR A 79 -1.44 7.00 2.34
CA THR A 79 -0.96 5.93 3.22
C THR A 79 -1.23 4.57 2.59
N PHE A 80 -0.34 3.61 2.80
CA PHE A 80 -0.55 2.24 2.32
C PHE A 80 -0.32 1.18 3.40
N VAL A 81 -1.08 0.10 3.33
CA VAL A 81 -0.98 -1.11 4.15
C VAL A 81 -1.05 -2.33 3.23
N VAL A 82 0.07 -2.99 3.02
CA VAL A 82 0.23 -4.03 1.98
C VAL A 82 0.74 -5.31 2.59
N CYS A 83 0.08 -6.43 2.31
CA CYS A 83 0.56 -7.78 2.59
C CYS A 83 1.02 -8.45 1.28
N PRO A 84 2.32 -8.40 0.94
CA PRO A 84 2.81 -8.92 -0.32
C PRO A 84 2.77 -10.44 -0.39
N CYS A 85 2.59 -10.99 -1.59
CA CYS A 85 2.71 -12.42 -1.85
C CYS A 85 3.20 -12.70 -3.28
N CYS A 86 3.65 -13.94 -3.52
CA CYS A 86 4.14 -14.40 -4.83
C CYS A 86 5.32 -13.60 -5.36
N TYR A 87 6.41 -13.58 -4.58
CA TYR A 87 7.62 -12.81 -4.87
C TYR A 87 8.36 -13.34 -6.11
N GLY A 88 8.16 -14.60 -6.49
CA GLY A 88 8.70 -15.21 -7.69
C GLY A 88 8.01 -14.77 -8.98
N SER A 89 6.96 -13.95 -8.89
CA SER A 89 6.22 -13.41 -10.04
C SER A 89 6.50 -11.92 -10.29
N LEU A 90 7.60 -11.39 -9.75
CA LEU A 90 8.06 -10.03 -10.03
C LEU A 90 8.58 -9.93 -11.47
N GLN A 91 8.23 -8.84 -12.13
CA GLN A 91 8.62 -8.57 -13.52
C GLN A 91 8.54 -7.06 -13.79
N ASN A 92 9.48 -6.54 -14.56
CA ASN A 92 9.42 -5.15 -14.99
C ASN A 92 8.18 -4.90 -15.87
N ASN A 93 7.66 -3.68 -15.81
CA ASN A 93 6.66 -3.18 -16.74
C ASN A 93 6.88 -1.67 -16.96
N HIS A 94 5.93 -1.00 -17.61
CA HIS A 94 6.03 0.42 -17.93
C HIS A 94 5.91 1.36 -16.69
N MET A 95 5.53 0.83 -15.53
CA MET A 95 5.39 1.57 -14.26
C MET A 95 6.47 1.19 -13.23
N VAL A 96 6.86 -0.09 -13.19
CA VAL A 96 7.73 -0.65 -12.14
C VAL A 96 8.96 -1.30 -12.77
N SER A 97 10.13 -0.97 -12.23
CA SER A 97 11.40 -1.62 -12.54
C SER A 97 12.10 -2.04 -11.25
N TYR A 98 12.84 -3.15 -11.30
CA TYR A 98 13.59 -3.66 -10.15
C TYR A 98 15.10 -3.60 -10.37
N PRO A 99 15.89 -3.36 -9.31
CA PRO A 99 15.48 -2.92 -7.97
C PRO A 99 14.78 -1.55 -8.00
N GLN A 100 13.92 -1.28 -7.02
CA GLN A 100 13.09 -0.07 -7.00
C GLN A 100 13.77 1.13 -6.33
N SER A 101 14.55 0.88 -5.28
CA SER A 101 15.27 1.92 -4.54
C SER A 101 16.64 2.23 -5.15
N SER A 102 17.12 3.44 -4.91
CA SER A 102 18.48 3.84 -5.27
C SER A 102 19.55 3.08 -4.48
N GLU A 103 19.29 2.74 -3.22
CA GLU A 103 20.23 1.98 -2.39
C GLU A 103 20.48 0.56 -2.91
N MET A 104 19.45 -0.08 -3.45
CA MET A 104 19.59 -1.43 -4.01
C MET A 104 20.01 -1.45 -5.48
N SER A 105 20.26 -0.28 -6.10
CA SER A 105 20.60 -0.15 -7.53
C SER A 105 21.85 -0.93 -7.98
N LEU A 106 22.74 -1.30 -7.06
CA LEU A 106 23.91 -2.14 -7.34
C LEU A 106 23.52 -3.60 -7.67
N LEU A 107 22.31 -4.04 -7.31
CA LEU A 107 21.83 -5.37 -7.62
C LEU A 107 21.30 -5.42 -9.05
N SER A 108 21.81 -6.34 -9.87
CA SER A 108 21.27 -6.54 -11.22
C SER A 108 19.83 -7.06 -11.17
N LEU A 109 19.04 -6.74 -12.20
CA LEU A 109 17.67 -7.27 -12.35
C LEU A 109 17.64 -8.80 -12.19
N HIS A 110 18.60 -9.50 -12.79
CA HIS A 110 18.70 -10.96 -12.68
C HIS A 110 18.81 -11.43 -11.22
N HIS A 111 19.71 -10.84 -10.42
CA HIS A 111 19.87 -11.22 -9.01
C HIS A 111 18.65 -10.84 -8.17
N TYR A 112 18.00 -9.72 -8.47
CA TYR A 112 16.76 -9.33 -7.80
C TYR A 112 15.64 -10.34 -8.05
N LEU A 113 15.46 -10.79 -9.29
CA LEU A 113 14.46 -11.81 -9.62
C LEU A 113 14.78 -13.17 -8.98
N VAL A 114 16.06 -13.54 -8.84
CA VAL A 114 16.48 -14.72 -8.08
C VAL A 114 16.07 -14.62 -6.61
N LEU A 115 16.22 -13.45 -5.97
CA LEU A 115 15.71 -13.23 -4.61
C LEU A 115 14.19 -13.44 -4.55
N GLY A 116 13.44 -12.92 -5.53
CA GLY A 116 12.00 -13.13 -5.64
C GLY A 116 11.63 -14.62 -5.72
N HIS A 117 12.31 -15.40 -6.57
CA HIS A 117 12.09 -16.84 -6.68
C HIS A 117 12.46 -17.60 -5.40
N CYS A 118 13.57 -17.23 -4.74
CA CYS A 118 13.96 -17.81 -3.46
C CYS A 118 12.94 -17.49 -2.36
N ALA A 119 12.37 -16.28 -2.37
CA ALA A 119 11.37 -15.84 -1.40
C ALA A 119 10.11 -16.73 -1.39
N ASP A 120 9.76 -17.37 -2.51
CA ASP A 120 8.61 -18.28 -2.59
C ASP A 120 8.89 -19.70 -2.06
N GLN A 121 10.12 -20.03 -1.68
CA GLN A 121 10.48 -21.34 -1.12
C GLN A 121 10.14 -21.49 0.38
N THR A 122 8.95 -21.06 0.81
CA THR A 122 8.51 -21.02 2.23
C THR A 122 7.57 -22.16 2.63
N HIS A 123 7.55 -23.26 1.87
CA HIS A 123 6.44 -24.22 1.88
C HIS A 123 6.34 -25.12 3.12
N LYS A 124 7.35 -25.21 4.00
CA LYS A 124 7.31 -26.09 5.20
C LYS A 124 8.16 -25.52 6.35
N GLN A 125 7.56 -25.29 7.52
CA GLN A 125 8.20 -24.69 8.72
C GLN A 125 9.47 -25.41 9.25
N HIS A 126 9.84 -26.57 8.69
CA HIS A 126 10.87 -27.45 9.22
C HIS A 126 12.11 -27.64 8.32
N TYR A 127 12.34 -26.79 7.31
CA TYR A 127 13.52 -26.88 6.44
C TYR A 127 14.30 -25.57 6.40
N ASP A 128 15.64 -25.65 6.28
CA ASP A 128 16.55 -24.50 6.15
C ASP A 128 16.16 -23.53 5.02
N LYS A 129 15.53 -24.06 3.96
CA LYS A 129 15.03 -23.27 2.82
C LYS A 129 13.92 -22.28 3.21
N SER A 130 13.18 -22.53 4.30
CA SER A 130 12.16 -21.61 4.79
C SER A 130 12.78 -20.36 5.42
N ALA A 131 13.89 -20.50 6.15
CA ALA A 131 14.64 -19.35 6.67
C ALA A 131 15.27 -18.51 5.54
N GLN A 132 15.76 -19.17 4.48
CA GLN A 132 16.21 -18.47 3.27
C GLN A 132 15.06 -17.72 2.60
N GLY A 133 13.91 -18.37 2.40
CA GLY A 133 12.73 -17.74 1.81
C GLY A 133 12.27 -16.51 2.61
N GLU A 134 12.24 -16.60 3.94
CA GLU A 134 11.92 -15.47 4.81
C GLU A 134 12.89 -14.30 4.68
N ARG A 135 14.19 -14.57 4.60
CA ARG A 135 15.20 -13.52 4.35
C ARG A 135 15.03 -12.88 2.99
N CYS A 136 14.77 -13.68 1.95
CA CYS A 136 14.53 -13.16 0.61
C CYS A 136 13.24 -12.32 0.54
N MET A 137 12.16 -12.72 1.23
CA MET A 137 10.96 -11.88 1.35
C MET A 137 11.30 -10.54 2.01
N ALA A 138 12.03 -10.57 3.13
CA ALA A 138 12.43 -9.36 3.85
C ALA A 138 13.28 -8.43 2.98
N ILE A 139 14.22 -8.94 2.17
CA ILE A 139 15.05 -8.10 1.29
C ILE A 139 14.21 -7.40 0.22
N VAL A 140 13.30 -8.13 -0.45
CA VAL A 140 12.41 -7.52 -1.46
C VAL A 140 11.48 -6.49 -0.82
N ASP A 141 10.94 -6.77 0.37
CA ASP A 141 10.07 -5.82 1.07
C ASP A 141 10.84 -4.61 1.60
N TYR A 142 12.11 -4.79 1.95
CA TYR A 142 12.98 -3.70 2.36
C TYR A 142 13.24 -2.75 1.19
N ASP A 143 13.47 -3.25 -0.04
CA ASP A 143 13.55 -2.41 -1.25
C ASP A 143 12.31 -1.53 -1.45
N ARG A 144 11.13 -2.09 -1.23
CA ARG A 144 9.85 -1.36 -1.30
C ARG A 144 9.77 -0.27 -0.22
N CYS A 145 10.25 -0.57 0.98
CA CYS A 145 10.31 0.39 2.07
C CYS A 145 11.28 1.54 1.76
N LEU A 146 12.46 1.22 1.22
CA LEU A 146 13.47 2.20 0.81
C LEU A 146 12.93 3.13 -0.28
N LEU A 147 12.28 2.58 -1.32
CA LEU A 147 11.61 3.39 -2.34
C LEU A 147 10.63 4.38 -1.70
N ALA A 148 9.78 3.92 -0.78
CA ALA A 148 8.81 4.79 -0.13
C ALA A 148 9.50 5.87 0.74
N GLN A 149 10.57 5.51 1.46
CA GLN A 149 11.37 6.45 2.26
C GLN A 149 12.02 7.53 1.38
N GLU A 150 12.57 7.17 0.23
CA GLU A 150 13.10 8.11 -0.78
C GLU A 150 12.02 9.09 -1.29
N ARG A 151 10.74 8.70 -1.21
CA ARG A 151 9.58 9.53 -1.56
C ARG A 151 8.97 10.27 -0.37
N GLY A 152 9.65 10.33 0.78
CA GLY A 152 9.21 11.08 1.95
C GLY A 152 8.17 10.36 2.80
N TYR A 153 8.25 9.02 2.90
CA TYR A 153 7.40 8.23 3.77
C TYR A 153 8.17 7.69 4.98
N SER A 154 7.49 7.61 6.11
CA SER A 154 7.87 6.72 7.19
C SER A 154 7.32 5.33 6.90
N THR A 155 8.15 4.29 7.04
CA THR A 155 7.75 2.91 6.74
C THR A 155 7.95 1.98 7.93
N SER A 156 7.12 0.94 7.98
CA SER A 156 7.23 -0.16 8.94
C SER A 156 7.08 -1.49 8.21
N LEU A 157 8.01 -2.41 8.47
CA LEU A 157 7.95 -3.78 8.00
C LEU A 157 7.72 -4.70 9.21
N ALA A 158 6.54 -5.30 9.26
CA ALA A 158 6.09 -6.13 10.38
C ALA A 158 5.66 -7.52 9.91
N LYS A 159 5.33 -8.39 10.88
CA LYS A 159 4.73 -9.70 10.67
C LYS A 159 3.27 -9.70 11.10
N LEU A 160 2.40 -10.39 10.36
CA LEU A 160 1.03 -10.69 10.79
C LEU A 160 1.03 -11.57 12.04
N ILE A 161 -0.02 -11.43 12.85
CA ILE A 161 -0.20 -12.19 14.10
C ILE A 161 -1.49 -13.01 14.02
N PRO A 162 -1.46 -14.33 14.30
CA PRO A 162 -0.26 -15.12 14.58
C PRO A 162 0.59 -15.30 13.31
N GLN A 163 1.92 -15.43 13.45
CA GLN A 163 2.82 -15.62 12.29
C GLN A 163 2.49 -16.90 11.49
N THR A 164 1.77 -17.85 12.09
CA THR A 164 1.28 -19.07 11.47
C THR A 164 0.08 -18.87 10.56
N CYS A 165 -0.52 -17.68 10.49
CA CYS A 165 -1.71 -17.42 9.68
C CYS A 165 -1.45 -17.60 8.17
N SER A 166 -0.20 -17.44 7.74
CA SER A 166 0.25 -17.67 6.36
C SER A 166 1.78 -17.74 6.31
N PRO A 167 2.39 -18.52 5.40
CA PRO A 167 3.82 -18.41 5.09
C PRO A 167 4.21 -17.02 4.55
N LYS A 168 3.25 -16.30 3.97
CA LYS A 168 3.38 -14.92 3.47
C LYS A 168 2.72 -14.00 4.47
N ASN A 169 3.47 -13.66 5.50
CA ASN A 169 2.99 -12.93 6.67
C ASN A 169 3.70 -11.59 6.86
N ASN A 170 4.40 -11.06 5.85
CA ASN A 170 4.96 -9.72 5.91
C ASN A 170 3.84 -8.68 5.71
N LEU A 171 3.92 -7.60 6.47
CA LEU A 171 3.03 -6.45 6.42
C LEU A 171 3.88 -5.20 6.26
N ILE A 172 3.68 -4.48 5.16
CA ILE A 172 4.35 -3.21 4.88
C ILE A 172 3.35 -2.08 5.12
N VAL A 173 3.74 -1.12 5.95
CA VAL A 173 2.99 0.12 6.16
C VAL A 173 3.86 1.29 5.71
N GLY A 174 3.29 2.22 4.96
CA GLY A 174 3.94 3.48 4.60
C GLY A 174 3.00 4.65 4.87
N ILE A 175 3.49 5.63 5.63
CA ILE A 175 2.77 6.85 6.00
C ILE A 175 3.57 8.06 5.47
N PRO A 176 2.96 8.95 4.67
CA PRO A 176 3.64 10.17 4.22
C PRO A 176 4.11 11.02 5.41
N SER A 177 5.28 11.66 5.32
CA SER A 177 5.76 12.55 6.40
C SER A 177 4.87 13.78 6.61
N ASN A 178 4.15 14.21 5.59
CA ASN A 178 3.16 15.30 5.66
C ASN A 178 1.73 14.78 5.82
N PHE A 179 1.54 13.62 6.46
CA PHE A 179 0.22 13.03 6.68
C PHE A 179 -0.51 13.76 7.80
N VAL A 180 -1.12 14.89 7.44
CA VAL A 180 -2.10 15.64 8.23
C VAL A 180 -3.26 15.98 7.30
#